data_AF-A0A938DVK0-F1
#
_entry.id   AF-A0A938DVK0-F1
#
_cell.length_a   1.000
_cell.length_b   1.000
_cell.length_c   1.000
_cell.angle_alpha   90.00
_cell.angle_beta   90.00
_cell.angle_gamma   90.00
#
_symmetry.space_group_name_H-M   'P 1'
#
loop_
_entity.id
_entity.type
_entity.pdbx_description
1 polymer ?
#
loop_
_entity_poly.entity_id
_entity_poly.type
_entity_poly.pdbx_seq_one_letter_code
_entity_poly.pdbx_strand_id
1 'polypeptide(L)'
;MPIQPTQNIWMNGTLVPWDQANVHILTHTLHYGMGVFEGIRAYETTEGPGVFRLTEHIARLHNSAKIMGMELPYSVAELVDATKAVVRDSGLPSCYIRPIAYFGYGEMGLNTLPCEVDVAIACWPWGAYLGDDAVTKGVRMKISTWLRHDHNAMPPASKTTGNYVNSSLAKVEALRAGYDEAVMLNPAGMVSECTGENIFVLRKGRVVTPPQSAGALEGITQDTVAAILGDMDVPCVEADVTRSDLYTCDEMFVCGTAAEVSAVNSVDDRSIPCPGPVTSEVAAEYARIVRGQVAKYEHWVELVR
;
A
#
# COMPACT_ATOMS: atom_id res chain seq x y z
N MET A 1 -16.51 -0.05 1.08
CA MET A 1 -17.22 0.88 0.16
C MET A 1 -17.25 0.25 -1.23
N PRO A 2 -18.41 0.19 -1.90
CA PRO A 2 -18.47 -0.26 -3.29
C PRO A 2 -17.68 0.70 -4.19
N ILE A 3 -17.04 0.18 -5.23
CA ILE A 3 -16.27 0.99 -6.20
C ILE A 3 -17.24 1.81 -7.03
N GLN A 4 -16.96 3.11 -7.18
CA GLN A 4 -17.66 3.98 -8.12
C GLN A 4 -16.90 4.01 -9.45
N PRO A 5 -17.49 3.55 -10.57
CA PRO A 5 -16.84 3.57 -11.88
C PRO A 5 -16.47 4.97 -12.36
N THR A 6 -15.35 5.09 -13.07
CA THR A 6 -15.00 6.24 -13.91
C THR A 6 -15.33 5.96 -15.38
N GLN A 7 -15.05 6.91 -16.29
CA GLN A 7 -15.37 6.77 -17.71
C GLN A 7 -14.57 5.65 -18.38
N ASN A 8 -13.23 5.71 -18.31
CA ASN A 8 -12.36 4.75 -18.94
C ASN A 8 -11.34 4.14 -17.95
N ILE A 9 -10.76 3.02 -18.38
CA ILE A 9 -9.59 2.35 -17.80
C ILE A 9 -8.52 2.32 -18.89
N TRP A 10 -7.27 2.60 -18.54
CA TRP A 10 -6.18 2.36 -19.49
C TRP A 10 -5.84 0.87 -19.48
N MET A 11 -5.81 0.24 -20.65
CA MET A 11 -5.54 -1.19 -20.80
C MET A 11 -4.72 -1.39 -22.07
N ASN A 12 -3.53 -1.95 -21.92
CA ASN A 12 -2.61 -2.28 -23.01
C ASN A 12 -2.41 -1.13 -24.03
N GLY A 13 -2.14 0.08 -23.54
CA GLY A 13 -1.82 1.24 -24.39
C GLY A 13 -3.00 2.12 -24.79
N THR A 14 -4.24 1.73 -24.49
CA THR A 14 -5.43 2.49 -24.89
C THR A 14 -6.41 2.71 -23.73
N LEU A 15 -7.14 3.83 -23.76
CA LEU A 15 -8.28 4.05 -22.85
C LEU A 15 -9.49 3.30 -23.39
N VAL A 16 -10.00 2.34 -22.63
CA VAL A 16 -11.20 1.58 -22.94
C VAL A 16 -12.32 1.95 -21.97
N PRO A 17 -13.59 1.95 -22.41
CA PRO A 17 -14.72 2.17 -21.51
C PRO A 17 -14.66 1.21 -20.32
N TRP A 18 -15.01 1.70 -19.12
CA TRP A 18 -14.89 0.93 -17.87
C TRP A 18 -15.53 -0.46 -17.94
N ASP A 19 -16.71 -0.57 -18.55
CA ASP A 19 -17.46 -1.81 -18.71
C ASP A 19 -16.90 -2.77 -19.79
N GLN A 20 -15.97 -2.28 -20.60
CA GLN A 20 -15.30 -3.02 -21.66
C GLN A 20 -13.90 -3.52 -21.26
N ALA A 21 -13.38 -3.09 -20.10
CA ALA A 21 -12.13 -3.58 -19.53
C ALA A 21 -12.27 -5.02 -18.98
N ASN A 22 -12.45 -5.98 -19.89
CA ASN A 22 -12.71 -7.39 -19.58
C ASN A 22 -11.51 -8.27 -19.92
N VAL A 23 -11.38 -9.38 -19.20
CA VAL A 23 -10.42 -10.45 -19.50
C VAL A 23 -11.14 -11.79 -19.64
N HIS A 24 -10.55 -12.73 -20.38
CA HIS A 24 -11.13 -14.06 -20.48
C HIS A 24 -11.04 -14.80 -19.14
N ILE A 25 -12.02 -15.64 -18.80
CA ILE A 25 -12.02 -16.38 -17.52
C ILE A 25 -10.82 -17.31 -17.36
N LEU A 26 -10.20 -17.71 -18.47
CA LEU A 26 -8.96 -18.50 -18.50
C LEU A 26 -7.69 -17.63 -18.53
N THR A 27 -7.74 -16.41 -17.99
CA THR A 27 -6.55 -15.58 -17.79
C THR A 27 -5.66 -16.23 -16.74
N HIS A 28 -4.38 -16.47 -17.06
CA HIS A 28 -3.45 -17.23 -16.22
C HIS A 28 -3.41 -16.73 -14.77
N THR A 29 -3.29 -15.42 -14.60
CA THR A 29 -3.19 -14.79 -13.27
C THR A 29 -4.44 -14.99 -12.40
N LEU A 30 -5.64 -15.14 -13.00
CA LEU A 30 -6.86 -15.41 -12.22
C LEU A 30 -6.83 -16.79 -11.55
N HIS A 31 -6.08 -17.75 -12.11
CA HIS A 31 -5.97 -19.11 -11.59
C HIS A 31 -4.74 -19.31 -10.71
N TYR A 32 -3.64 -18.60 -11.01
CA TYR A 32 -2.34 -18.84 -10.38
C TYR A 32 -1.79 -17.68 -9.54
N GLY A 33 -2.44 -16.51 -9.54
CA GLY A 33 -2.04 -15.37 -8.68
C GLY A 33 -0.71 -14.69 -9.07
N MET A 34 -0.20 -14.96 -10.28
CA MET A 34 1.07 -14.44 -10.81
C MET A 34 0.93 -13.03 -11.41
N GLY A 35 0.34 -12.10 -10.67
CA GLY A 35 0.22 -10.69 -11.04
C GLY A 35 0.93 -9.76 -10.06
N VAL A 36 1.33 -8.58 -10.51
CA VAL A 36 1.87 -7.50 -9.68
C VAL A 36 1.00 -6.27 -9.79
N PHE A 37 0.91 -5.48 -8.72
CA PHE A 37 0.07 -4.28 -8.74
C PHE A 37 0.61 -3.19 -7.83
N GLU A 38 0.07 -2.00 -7.99
CA GLU A 38 0.35 -0.86 -7.12
C GLU A 38 -0.89 -0.23 -6.52
N GLY A 39 -0.69 0.50 -5.43
CA GLY A 39 -1.70 1.34 -4.82
C GLY A 39 -1.19 2.75 -4.73
N ILE A 40 -1.78 3.65 -5.51
CA ILE A 40 -1.33 5.05 -5.65
C ILE A 40 -2.50 5.97 -5.34
N ARG A 41 -2.25 7.18 -4.84
CA ARG A 41 -3.28 8.20 -4.65
C ARG A 41 -2.94 9.47 -5.42
N ALA A 42 -3.97 10.04 -6.02
CA ALA A 42 -3.99 11.43 -6.44
C ALA A 42 -4.77 12.26 -5.42
N TYR A 43 -4.22 13.41 -5.06
CA TYR A 43 -4.82 14.36 -4.13
C TYR A 43 -5.15 15.67 -4.84
N GLU A 44 -6.21 16.33 -4.40
CA GLU A 44 -6.54 17.66 -4.88
C GLU A 44 -5.48 18.65 -4.36
N THR A 45 -4.90 19.42 -5.29
CA THR A 45 -3.95 20.50 -5.00
C THR A 45 -4.44 21.81 -5.60
N THR A 46 -3.74 22.91 -5.32
CA THR A 46 -4.05 24.23 -5.90
C THR A 46 -3.86 24.29 -7.42
N GLU A 47 -3.12 23.36 -8.01
CA GLU A 47 -2.82 23.31 -9.45
C GLU A 47 -3.53 22.15 -10.17
N GLY A 48 -4.52 21.54 -9.53
CA GLY A 48 -5.23 20.35 -10.02
C GLY A 48 -4.80 19.06 -9.29
N PRO A 49 -5.22 17.88 -9.77
CA PRO A 49 -4.85 16.62 -9.13
C PRO A 49 -3.34 16.38 -9.21
N GLY A 50 -2.71 16.10 -8.07
CA GLY A 50 -1.31 15.72 -7.94
C GLY A 50 -1.18 14.27 -7.48
N VAL A 51 -0.39 13.45 -8.18
CA VAL A 51 -0.17 12.05 -7.83
C VAL A 51 1.04 11.93 -6.91
N PHE A 52 0.82 11.40 -5.71
CA PHE A 52 1.88 11.30 -4.71
C PHE A 52 2.81 10.12 -5.00
N ARG A 53 4.10 10.43 -5.15
CA ARG A 53 5.24 9.51 -5.38
C ARG A 53 5.00 8.51 -6.51
N LEU A 54 4.40 9.01 -7.59
CA LEU A 54 3.96 8.20 -8.74
C LEU A 54 5.13 7.43 -9.35
N THR A 55 6.23 8.09 -9.67
CA THR A 55 7.40 7.44 -10.28
C THR A 55 7.98 6.36 -9.37
N GLU A 56 8.04 6.58 -8.05
CA GLU A 56 8.50 5.56 -7.10
C GLU A 56 7.56 4.35 -7.04
N HIS A 57 6.25 4.58 -7.07
CA HIS A 57 5.27 3.50 -7.15
C HIS A 57 5.46 2.67 -8.43
N ILE A 58 5.56 3.31 -9.59
CA ILE A 58 5.77 2.59 -10.86
C ILE A 58 7.14 1.88 -10.89
N ALA A 59 8.19 2.47 -10.31
CA ALA A 59 9.47 1.79 -10.16
C ALA A 59 9.35 0.53 -9.28
N ARG A 60 8.56 0.57 -8.20
CA ARG A 60 8.29 -0.62 -7.37
C ARG A 60 7.42 -1.66 -8.08
N LEU A 61 6.52 -1.27 -8.97
CA LEU A 61 5.80 -2.19 -9.86
C LEU A 61 6.79 -2.97 -10.74
N HIS A 62 7.76 -2.29 -11.35
CA HIS A 62 8.84 -2.92 -12.12
C HIS A 62 9.72 -3.84 -11.26
N ASN A 63 10.09 -3.42 -10.05
CA ASN A 63 10.86 -4.28 -9.13
C ASN A 63 10.08 -5.54 -8.75
N SER A 64 8.77 -5.41 -8.47
CA SER A 64 7.88 -6.55 -8.21
C SER A 64 7.83 -7.49 -9.41
N ALA A 65 7.66 -6.95 -10.62
CA ALA A 65 7.65 -7.75 -11.85
C ALA A 65 8.98 -8.50 -12.04
N LYS A 66 10.11 -7.82 -11.82
CA LYS A 66 11.45 -8.40 -11.90
C LYS A 66 11.66 -9.55 -10.91
N ILE A 67 11.23 -9.40 -9.66
CA ILE A 67 11.29 -10.47 -8.65
C ILE A 67 10.50 -11.70 -9.12
N MET A 68 9.35 -11.48 -9.76
CA MET A 68 8.47 -12.53 -10.26
C MET A 68 8.89 -13.10 -11.63
N GLY A 69 9.99 -12.62 -12.23
CA GLY A 69 10.40 -13.01 -13.58
C GLY A 69 9.43 -12.58 -14.68
N MET A 70 8.66 -11.50 -14.45
CA MET A 70 7.72 -10.91 -15.40
C MET A 70 8.39 -9.74 -16.12
N GLU A 71 8.47 -9.80 -17.45
CA GLU A 71 8.94 -8.69 -18.28
C GLU A 71 7.76 -7.78 -18.64
N LEU A 72 7.79 -6.54 -18.15
CA LEU A 72 6.73 -5.57 -18.45
C LEU A 72 6.92 -5.00 -19.87
N PRO A 73 5.86 -4.92 -20.69
CA PRO A 73 5.95 -4.41 -22.07
C PRO A 73 6.02 -2.88 -22.16
N TYR A 74 6.03 -2.18 -21.03
CA TYR A 74 6.08 -0.72 -20.93
C TYR A 74 7.19 -0.30 -19.98
N SER A 75 7.83 0.82 -20.28
CA SER A 75 8.80 1.48 -19.40
C SER A 75 8.12 2.21 -18.24
N VAL A 76 8.91 2.55 -17.22
CA VAL A 76 8.45 3.37 -16.09
C VAL A 76 7.82 4.68 -16.58
N ALA A 77 8.47 5.37 -17.53
CA ALA A 77 7.96 6.63 -18.07
C ALA A 77 6.60 6.47 -18.76
N GLU A 78 6.43 5.41 -19.57
CA GLU A 78 5.16 5.14 -20.26
C GLU A 78 4.03 4.83 -19.27
N LEU A 79 4.30 4.10 -18.18
CA LEU A 79 3.29 3.79 -17.16
C LEU A 79 2.98 4.98 -16.25
N VAL A 80 3.95 5.87 -16.00
CA VAL A 80 3.72 7.17 -15.35
C VAL A 80 2.79 8.03 -16.19
N ASP A 81 3.06 8.15 -17.50
CA ASP A 81 2.23 8.92 -18.43
C ASP A 81 0.83 8.32 -18.60
N ALA A 82 0.73 7.00 -18.71
CA ALA A 82 -0.54 6.28 -18.74
C ALA A 82 -1.36 6.50 -17.46
N THR A 83 -0.70 6.49 -16.30
CA THR A 83 -1.36 6.79 -15.01
C THR A 83 -1.94 8.20 -15.00
N LYS A 84 -1.15 9.21 -15.41
CA LYS A 84 -1.64 10.60 -15.51
C LYS A 84 -2.78 10.72 -16.52
N ALA A 85 -2.72 10.00 -17.64
CA ALA A 85 -3.78 10.00 -18.65
C ALA A 85 -5.11 9.48 -18.09
N VAL A 86 -5.11 8.39 -17.31
CA VAL A 86 -6.32 7.85 -16.67
C VAL A 86 -6.91 8.83 -15.65
N VAL A 87 -6.06 9.45 -14.82
CA VAL A 87 -6.54 10.44 -13.84
C VAL A 87 -7.15 11.65 -14.56
N ARG A 88 -6.49 12.16 -15.60
CA ARG A 88 -6.99 13.28 -16.41
C ARG A 88 -8.35 12.96 -17.06
N ASP A 89 -8.46 11.78 -17.67
CA ASP A 89 -9.69 11.31 -18.31
C ASP A 89 -10.86 11.17 -17.31
N SER A 90 -10.56 10.77 -16.06
CA SER A 90 -11.58 10.62 -15.02
C SER A 90 -12.24 11.93 -14.57
N GLY A 91 -11.56 13.07 -14.74
CA GLY A 91 -12.00 14.37 -14.23
C GLY A 91 -12.04 14.48 -12.70
N LEU A 92 -11.50 13.49 -11.97
CA LEU A 92 -11.53 13.48 -10.51
C LEU A 92 -10.47 14.41 -9.91
N PRO A 93 -10.82 15.25 -8.92
CA PRO A 93 -9.84 16.08 -8.21
C PRO A 93 -8.95 15.25 -7.26
N SER A 94 -9.44 14.10 -6.81
CA SER A 94 -8.71 13.14 -5.99
C SER A 94 -9.22 11.73 -6.27
N CYS A 95 -8.33 10.74 -6.30
CA CYS A 95 -8.70 9.35 -6.55
C CYS A 95 -7.64 8.38 -6.01
N TYR A 96 -8.04 7.13 -5.89
CA TYR A 96 -7.10 6.02 -5.78
C TYR A 96 -6.88 5.42 -7.16
N ILE A 97 -5.65 5.01 -7.43
CA ILE A 97 -5.20 4.45 -8.71
C ILE A 97 -4.64 3.05 -8.47
N ARG A 98 -4.98 2.13 -9.37
CA ARG A 98 -4.56 0.72 -9.35
C ARG A 98 -3.94 0.34 -10.69
N PRO A 99 -2.61 0.49 -10.86
CA PRO A 99 -1.88 -0.22 -11.87
C PRO A 99 -1.84 -1.71 -11.51
N ILE A 100 -2.02 -2.58 -12.50
CA ILE A 100 -1.88 -4.03 -12.39
C ILE A 100 -1.24 -4.57 -13.67
N ALA A 101 -0.23 -5.41 -13.53
CA ALA A 101 0.34 -6.20 -14.61
C ALA A 101 0.15 -7.69 -14.30
N TYR A 102 -0.23 -8.46 -15.31
CA TYR A 102 -0.66 -9.85 -15.12
C TYR A 102 -0.40 -10.69 -16.36
N PHE A 103 -0.11 -11.98 -16.17
CA PHE A 103 -0.10 -12.93 -17.28
C PHE A 103 -1.53 -13.15 -17.80
N GLY A 104 -1.70 -12.90 -19.10
CA GLY A 104 -2.96 -12.85 -19.81
C GLY A 104 -3.57 -14.22 -20.15
N TYR A 105 -4.43 -14.25 -21.16
CA TYR A 105 -5.03 -15.46 -21.71
C TYR A 105 -4.12 -16.10 -22.77
N GLY A 106 -4.21 -17.43 -22.93
CA GLY A 106 -3.56 -18.19 -24.01
C GLY A 106 -2.82 -19.42 -23.49
N GLU A 107 -2.20 -19.29 -22.31
CA GLU A 107 -1.41 -20.34 -21.67
C GLU A 107 -1.98 -20.68 -20.29
N MET A 108 -2.01 -21.98 -19.95
CA MET A 108 -2.58 -22.48 -18.69
C MET A 108 -1.60 -23.38 -17.91
N GLY A 109 -0.39 -23.59 -18.42
CA GLY A 109 0.65 -24.27 -17.65
C GLY A 109 1.20 -23.38 -16.54
N LEU A 110 1.83 -23.97 -15.53
CA LEU A 110 2.56 -23.21 -14.49
C LEU A 110 3.82 -22.51 -15.04
N ASN A 111 4.33 -22.94 -16.20
CA ASN A 111 5.42 -22.27 -16.89
C ASN A 111 4.92 -20.95 -17.49
N THR A 112 5.40 -19.82 -16.98
CA THR A 112 4.99 -18.47 -17.41
C THR A 112 5.79 -17.92 -18.59
N LEU A 113 6.89 -18.56 -18.99
CA LEU A 113 7.72 -18.10 -20.11
C LEU A 113 6.97 -17.88 -21.44
N PRO A 114 5.97 -18.68 -21.83
CA PRO A 114 5.20 -18.43 -23.05
C PRO A 114 4.02 -17.45 -22.85
N CYS A 115 3.72 -17.02 -21.62
CA CYS A 115 2.58 -16.15 -21.35
C CYS A 115 2.84 -14.71 -21.78
N GLU A 116 1.85 -14.09 -22.42
CA GLU A 116 1.85 -12.64 -22.64
C GLU A 116 1.52 -11.88 -21.34
N VAL A 117 2.09 -10.68 -21.19
CA VAL A 117 1.85 -9.80 -20.04
C VAL A 117 0.95 -8.66 -20.47
N ASP A 118 -0.21 -8.57 -19.83
CA ASP A 118 -1.15 -7.46 -19.96
C ASP A 118 -0.95 -6.46 -18.82
N VAL A 119 -1.25 -5.18 -19.07
CA VAL A 119 -1.19 -4.11 -18.07
C VAL A 119 -2.46 -3.26 -18.14
N ALA A 120 -3.06 -3.00 -16.98
CA ALA A 120 -4.20 -2.10 -16.83
C ALA A 120 -3.98 -1.09 -15.70
N ILE A 121 -4.56 0.10 -15.85
CA ILE A 121 -4.53 1.18 -14.85
C ILE A 121 -5.94 1.75 -14.74
N ALA A 122 -6.55 1.55 -13.57
CA ALA A 122 -7.84 2.12 -13.22
C ALA A 122 -7.69 3.18 -12.13
N CYS A 123 -8.64 4.12 -12.05
CA CYS A 123 -8.76 5.01 -10.90
C CYS A 123 -10.21 5.20 -10.48
N TRP A 124 -10.47 5.52 -9.21
CA TRP A 124 -11.81 5.76 -8.69
C TRP A 124 -11.77 6.59 -7.39
N PRO A 125 -12.87 7.24 -6.98
CA PRO A 125 -12.96 7.88 -5.67
C PRO A 125 -12.86 6.85 -4.55
N TRP A 126 -11.96 7.06 -3.58
CA TRP A 126 -11.84 6.17 -2.43
C TRP A 126 -11.51 6.95 -1.15
N GLY A 127 -12.39 6.84 -0.15
CA GLY A 127 -12.20 7.45 1.19
C GLY A 127 -11.15 6.72 2.04
N ALA A 128 -11.08 7.04 3.34
CA ALA A 128 -10.11 6.45 4.25
C ALA A 128 -10.29 4.93 4.41
N TYR A 129 -9.21 4.15 4.31
CA TYR A 129 -9.26 2.69 4.34
C TYR A 129 -9.68 2.13 5.70
N LEU A 130 -9.17 2.73 6.78
CA LEU A 130 -9.44 2.34 8.16
C LEU A 130 -10.52 3.20 8.84
N GLY A 131 -11.20 4.06 8.07
CA GLY A 131 -12.21 5.00 8.56
C GLY A 131 -11.67 6.42 8.71
N ASP A 132 -12.54 7.42 8.53
CA ASP A 132 -12.17 8.84 8.52
C ASP A 132 -11.70 9.35 9.90
N ASP A 133 -12.06 8.66 10.98
CA ASP A 133 -11.66 8.96 12.35
C ASP A 133 -10.45 8.14 12.82
N ALA A 134 -9.82 7.32 11.96
CA ALA A 134 -8.72 6.43 12.34
C ALA A 134 -7.50 7.17 12.90
N VAL A 135 -7.19 8.37 12.38
CA VAL A 135 -6.10 9.23 12.91
C VAL A 135 -6.38 9.64 14.36
N THR A 136 -7.64 9.89 14.72
CA THR A 136 -8.02 10.46 16.02
C THR A 136 -8.48 9.41 17.03
N LYS A 137 -9.37 8.51 16.64
CA LYS A 137 -9.93 7.46 17.50
C LYS A 137 -8.97 6.28 17.62
N GLY A 138 -8.12 6.09 16.62
CA GLY A 138 -7.29 4.92 16.45
C GLY A 138 -8.10 3.68 16.07
N VAL A 139 -7.37 2.67 15.62
CA VAL A 139 -7.93 1.35 15.29
C VAL A 139 -7.58 0.32 16.36
N ARG A 140 -8.47 -0.67 16.51
CA ARG A 140 -8.27 -1.85 17.35
C ARG A 140 -7.63 -2.95 16.53
N MET A 141 -6.45 -3.41 16.96
CA MET A 141 -5.68 -4.41 16.24
C MET A 141 -5.77 -5.78 16.90
N LYS A 142 -5.82 -6.82 16.07
CA LYS A 142 -5.64 -8.21 16.50
C LYS A 142 -4.32 -8.76 15.98
N ILE A 143 -3.53 -9.44 16.81
CA ILE A 143 -2.43 -10.23 16.27
C ILE A 143 -3.00 -11.51 15.65
N SER A 144 -2.83 -11.65 14.34
CA SER A 144 -3.39 -12.75 13.56
C SER A 144 -2.74 -14.09 13.93
N THR A 145 -3.48 -15.18 13.74
CA THR A 145 -2.92 -16.54 13.78
C THR A 145 -2.26 -16.94 12.46
N TRP A 146 -2.49 -16.19 11.38
CA TRP A 146 -1.81 -16.35 10.11
C TRP A 146 -0.46 -15.61 10.15
N LEU A 147 0.61 -16.34 9.85
CA LEU A 147 1.95 -15.76 9.72
C LEU A 147 2.08 -15.00 8.40
N ARG A 148 2.97 -14.01 8.38
CA ARG A 148 3.43 -13.35 7.16
C ARG A 148 4.32 -14.30 6.35
N HIS A 149 4.40 -14.05 5.04
CA HIS A 149 5.20 -14.83 4.11
C HIS A 149 6.69 -14.84 4.47
N ASP A 150 7.32 -15.99 4.30
CA ASP A 150 8.78 -16.12 4.34
C ASP A 150 9.40 -15.70 3.00
N HIS A 151 10.58 -15.08 3.04
CA HIS A 151 11.31 -14.62 1.85
C HIS A 151 11.56 -15.71 0.81
N ASN A 152 11.75 -16.96 1.26
CA ASN A 152 11.99 -18.10 0.37
C ASN A 152 10.72 -18.87 -0.02
N ALA A 153 9.55 -18.48 0.50
CA ALA A 153 8.26 -19.05 0.11
C ALA A 153 7.55 -18.14 -0.91
N MET A 154 7.31 -16.89 -0.53
CA MET A 154 6.66 -15.88 -1.36
C MET A 154 7.31 -14.53 -1.04
N PRO A 155 8.13 -13.96 -1.94
CA PRO A 155 8.94 -12.77 -1.64
C PRO A 155 8.09 -11.56 -1.20
N PRO A 156 8.17 -11.12 0.07
CA PRO A 156 7.34 -10.02 0.57
C PRO A 156 7.71 -8.66 -0.03
N ALA A 157 8.93 -8.55 -0.56
CA ALA A 157 9.39 -7.37 -1.32
C ALA A 157 8.61 -7.15 -2.63
N SER A 158 7.89 -8.16 -3.12
CA SER A 158 7.04 -8.04 -4.31
C SER A 158 5.58 -7.80 -3.94
N LYS A 159 4.98 -6.77 -4.54
CA LYS A 159 3.56 -6.45 -4.33
C LYS A 159 2.70 -7.22 -5.33
N THR A 160 2.44 -8.49 -5.00
CA THR A 160 1.77 -9.44 -5.91
C THR A 160 0.32 -9.70 -5.54
N THR A 161 -0.50 -10.09 -6.51
CA THR A 161 -1.89 -10.47 -6.28
C THR A 161 -2.00 -11.73 -5.41
N GLY A 162 -1.15 -12.73 -5.64
CA GLY A 162 -1.10 -13.97 -4.84
C GLY A 162 -0.80 -13.75 -3.35
N ASN A 163 0.09 -12.79 -3.02
CA ASN A 163 0.42 -12.50 -1.61
C ASN A 163 -0.79 -12.04 -0.79
N TYR A 164 -1.81 -11.45 -1.43
CA TYR A 164 -2.98 -10.90 -0.75
C TYR A 164 -4.00 -11.95 -0.31
N VAL A 165 -3.84 -13.22 -0.70
CA VAL A 165 -4.63 -14.32 -0.10
C VAL A 165 -4.35 -14.41 1.41
N ASN A 166 -3.07 -14.35 1.80
CA ASN A 166 -2.65 -14.34 3.21
C ASN A 166 -3.15 -13.10 3.96
N SER A 167 -2.96 -11.90 3.39
CA SER A 167 -3.51 -10.66 3.96
C SER A 167 -5.02 -10.74 4.17
N SER A 168 -5.77 -11.29 3.20
CA SER A 168 -7.23 -11.39 3.29
C SER A 168 -7.68 -12.35 4.40
N LEU A 169 -7.00 -13.49 4.56
CA LEU A 169 -7.30 -14.45 5.63
C LEU A 169 -7.09 -13.82 7.02
N ALA A 170 -5.97 -13.12 7.21
CA ALA A 170 -5.66 -12.41 8.45
C ALA A 170 -6.66 -11.27 8.73
N LYS A 171 -7.02 -10.48 7.72
CA LYS A 171 -7.98 -9.38 7.85
C LYS A 171 -9.36 -9.90 8.25
N VAL A 172 -9.85 -10.94 7.56
CA VAL A 172 -11.16 -11.53 7.85
C VAL A 172 -11.19 -12.18 9.24
N GLU A 173 -10.08 -12.79 9.69
CA GLU A 173 -9.95 -13.27 11.07
C GLU A 173 -10.14 -12.13 12.09
N ALA A 174 -9.44 -11.01 11.92
CA ALA A 174 -9.55 -9.86 12.82
C ALA A 174 -10.95 -9.26 12.84
N LEU A 175 -11.55 -9.03 11.66
CA LEU A 175 -12.91 -8.49 11.54
C LEU A 175 -13.95 -9.41 12.21
N ARG A 176 -13.85 -10.73 12.01
CA ARG A 176 -14.76 -11.69 12.65
C ARG A 176 -14.63 -11.73 14.18
N ALA A 177 -13.47 -11.37 14.69
CA ALA A 177 -13.21 -11.25 16.12
C ALA A 177 -13.56 -9.86 16.70
N GLY A 178 -14.08 -8.93 15.88
CA GLY A 178 -14.53 -7.61 16.32
C GLY A 178 -13.42 -6.55 16.44
N TYR A 179 -12.31 -6.74 15.72
CA TYR A 179 -11.21 -5.77 15.58
C TYR A 179 -11.28 -5.11 14.20
N ASP A 180 -10.53 -4.02 14.02
CA ASP A 180 -10.55 -3.23 12.80
C ASP A 180 -9.52 -3.73 11.78
N GLU A 181 -8.36 -4.21 12.25
CA GLU A 181 -7.24 -4.66 11.41
C GLU A 181 -6.38 -5.71 12.14
N ALA A 182 -5.54 -6.44 11.41
CA ALA A 182 -4.66 -7.47 11.93
C ALA A 182 -3.18 -7.07 11.84
N VAL A 183 -2.40 -7.42 12.88
CA VAL A 183 -0.94 -7.44 12.85
C VAL A 183 -0.48 -8.86 12.54
N MET A 184 0.45 -9.00 11.60
CA MET A 184 1.01 -10.29 11.18
C MET A 184 2.43 -10.44 11.72
N LEU A 185 2.74 -11.65 12.19
CA LEU A 185 4.08 -12.01 12.65
C LEU A 185 4.80 -12.84 11.59
N ASN A 186 6.13 -12.75 11.54
CA ASN A 186 6.95 -13.63 10.72
C ASN A 186 7.12 -15.02 11.38
N PRO A 187 7.71 -16.01 10.67
CA PRO A 187 7.93 -17.35 11.22
C PRO A 187 8.81 -17.40 12.48
N ALA A 188 9.64 -16.38 12.72
CA ALA A 188 10.46 -16.26 13.92
C ALA A 188 9.69 -15.66 15.11
N GLY A 189 8.41 -15.29 14.93
CA GLY A 189 7.57 -14.70 15.97
C GLY A 189 7.78 -13.19 16.18
N MET A 190 8.51 -12.52 15.29
CA MET A 190 8.66 -11.07 15.29
C MET A 190 7.55 -10.42 14.49
N VAL A 191 7.19 -9.19 14.85
CA VAL A 191 6.22 -8.38 14.11
C VAL A 191 6.78 -8.10 12.72
N SER A 192 5.95 -8.31 11.70
CA SER A 192 6.28 -8.03 10.31
C SER A 192 5.61 -6.72 9.87
N GLU A 193 4.30 -6.76 9.66
CA GLU A 193 3.47 -5.62 9.26
C GLU A 193 1.99 -5.95 9.49
N CYS A 194 1.08 -5.08 9.10
CA CYS A 194 -0.36 -5.35 9.09
C CYS A 194 -0.79 -6.02 7.77
N THR A 195 -2.09 -6.25 7.58
CA THR A 195 -2.55 -6.94 6.36
C THR A 195 -2.34 -6.12 5.09
N GLY A 196 -2.30 -4.79 5.19
CA GLY A 196 -2.06 -3.88 4.07
C GLY A 196 -1.16 -2.66 4.39
N GLU A 197 -0.61 -2.56 5.59
CA GLU A 197 0.05 -1.38 6.13
C GLU A 197 1.36 -1.72 6.85
N ASN A 198 2.37 -0.86 6.75
CA ASN A 198 3.54 -0.91 7.61
C ASN A 198 3.19 -0.41 9.03
N ILE A 199 3.98 -0.81 10.01
CA ILE A 199 3.74 -0.54 11.44
C ILE A 199 4.91 0.24 12.06
N PHE A 200 4.58 1.22 12.90
CA PHE A 200 5.52 2.02 13.67
C PHE A 200 5.14 1.99 15.15
N VAL A 201 6.16 1.89 16.00
CA VAL A 201 6.00 1.76 17.45
C VAL A 201 6.94 2.75 18.13
N LEU A 202 6.39 3.70 18.89
CA LEU A 202 7.19 4.59 19.74
C LEU A 202 7.45 3.90 21.07
N ARG A 203 8.72 3.77 21.46
CA ARG A 203 9.10 3.22 22.76
C ARG A 203 10.41 3.78 23.25
N LYS A 204 10.44 4.24 24.51
CA LYS A 204 11.66 4.78 25.15
C LYS A 204 12.26 5.94 24.35
N GLY A 205 11.39 6.82 23.85
CA GLY A 205 11.79 8.05 23.13
C GLY A 205 12.32 7.84 21.71
N ARG A 206 12.10 6.67 21.09
CA ARG A 206 12.42 6.41 19.68
C ARG A 206 11.32 5.64 18.98
N VAL A 207 11.15 5.91 17.70
CA VAL A 207 10.27 5.16 16.81
C VAL A 207 11.02 3.96 16.25
N VAL A 208 10.36 2.80 16.27
CA VAL A 208 10.86 1.55 15.72
C VAL A 208 9.88 1.03 14.68
N THR A 209 10.38 0.62 13.52
CA THR A 209 9.61 -0.08 12.50
C THR A 209 10.31 -1.40 12.14
N PRO A 210 9.57 -2.49 11.86
CA PRO A 210 10.20 -3.75 11.47
C PRO A 210 11.05 -3.60 10.20
N PRO A 211 12.24 -4.24 10.13
CA PRO A 211 13.06 -4.24 8.93
C PRO A 211 12.41 -5.09 7.84
N GLN A 212 12.80 -4.86 6.58
CA GLN A 212 12.34 -5.69 5.44
C GLN A 212 12.64 -7.19 5.65
N SER A 213 13.73 -7.53 6.36
CA SER A 213 14.05 -8.92 6.71
C SER A 213 12.98 -9.60 7.57
N ALA A 214 12.14 -8.84 8.27
CA ALA A 214 10.98 -9.36 8.99
C ALA A 214 9.81 -9.74 8.08
N GLY A 215 9.92 -9.53 6.77
CA GLY A 215 8.90 -9.88 5.77
C GLY A 215 7.88 -8.76 5.50
N ALA A 216 8.17 -7.54 5.95
CA ALA A 216 7.38 -6.37 5.61
C ALA A 216 7.64 -5.93 4.17
N LEU A 217 6.62 -5.40 3.50
CA LEU A 217 6.80 -4.72 2.21
C LEU A 217 7.54 -3.40 2.45
N GLU A 218 8.47 -3.06 1.56
CA GLU A 218 9.13 -1.76 1.58
C GLU A 218 8.12 -0.66 1.19
N GLY A 219 7.56 0.01 2.19
CA GLY A 219 6.46 0.95 2.03
C GLY A 219 6.91 2.33 1.58
N ILE A 220 6.32 2.86 0.49
CA ILE A 220 6.57 4.25 0.08
C ILE A 220 6.03 5.25 1.12
N THR A 221 4.90 4.93 1.76
CA THR A 221 4.40 5.71 2.90
C THR A 221 5.30 5.56 4.13
N GLN A 222 5.89 4.39 4.35
CA GLN A 222 6.85 4.15 5.44
C GLN A 222 8.12 5.00 5.26
N ASP A 223 8.67 5.05 4.05
CA ASP A 223 9.80 5.93 3.68
C ASP A 223 9.44 7.42 3.86
N THR A 224 8.22 7.81 3.47
CA THR A 224 7.71 9.17 3.68
C THR A 224 7.63 9.52 5.18
N VAL A 225 7.11 8.61 6.00
CA VAL A 225 7.05 8.78 7.47
C VAL A 225 8.44 8.89 8.07
N ALA A 226 9.40 8.08 7.61
CA ALA A 226 10.78 8.15 8.11
C ALA A 226 11.42 9.52 7.82
N ALA A 227 11.16 10.11 6.64
CA ALA A 227 11.62 11.46 6.32
C ALA A 227 10.98 12.53 7.21
N ILE A 228 9.67 12.44 7.47
CA ILE A 228 8.96 13.35 8.38
C ILE A 228 9.52 13.26 9.81
N LEU A 229 9.73 12.05 10.32
CA LEU A 229 10.33 11.84 11.65
C LEU A 229 11.75 12.42 11.74
N GLY A 230 12.53 12.31 10.66
CA GLY A 230 13.85 12.94 10.55
C GLY A 230 13.78 14.46 10.65
N ASP A 231 12.78 15.10 10.03
CA ASP A 231 12.57 16.55 10.11
C ASP A 231 12.10 17.02 11.48
N MET A 232 11.44 16.13 12.22
CA MET A 232 11.01 16.37 13.60
C MET A 232 12.12 16.06 14.63
N ASP A 233 13.31 15.66 14.19
CA ASP A 233 14.41 15.18 15.05
C ASP A 233 13.99 14.00 15.97
N VAL A 234 13.01 13.20 15.54
CA VAL A 234 12.56 11.99 16.26
C VAL A 234 13.35 10.78 15.76
N PRO A 235 14.15 10.10 16.61
CA PRO A 235 14.92 8.95 16.18
C PRO A 235 14.01 7.83 15.66
N CYS A 236 14.18 7.45 14.39
CA CYS A 236 13.50 6.33 13.76
C CYS A 236 14.52 5.26 13.36
N VAL A 237 14.30 4.01 13.78
CA VAL A 237 15.22 2.89 13.47
C VAL A 237 14.45 1.68 12.95
N GLU A 238 15.07 0.97 12.02
CA GLU A 238 14.64 -0.37 11.65
C GLU A 238 15.22 -1.39 12.62
N ALA A 239 14.35 -2.12 13.33
CA ALA A 239 14.74 -3.18 14.25
C ALA A 239 13.60 -4.16 14.49
N ASP A 240 13.94 -5.37 14.95
CA ASP A 240 12.93 -6.36 15.32
C ASP A 240 12.00 -5.82 16.42
N VAL A 241 10.70 -5.98 16.20
CA VAL A 241 9.65 -5.64 17.15
C VAL A 241 9.00 -6.93 17.62
N THR A 242 8.94 -7.15 18.94
CA THR A 242 8.26 -8.32 19.50
C THR A 242 6.77 -8.02 19.72
N ARG A 243 5.95 -9.07 19.81
CA ARG A 243 4.55 -8.96 20.25
C ARG A 243 4.41 -8.16 21.55
N SER A 244 5.29 -8.39 22.52
CA SER A 244 5.29 -7.69 23.81
C SER A 244 5.64 -6.21 23.72
N ASP A 245 6.41 -5.79 22.71
CA ASP A 245 6.70 -4.38 22.49
C ASP A 245 5.43 -3.62 22.06
N LEU A 246 4.55 -4.25 21.27
CA LEU A 246 3.25 -3.66 20.89
C LEU A 246 2.38 -3.33 22.10
N TYR A 247 2.40 -4.18 23.13
CA TYR A 247 1.58 -4.00 24.33
C TYR A 247 2.13 -2.96 25.30
N THR A 248 3.41 -2.59 25.16
CA THR A 248 4.13 -1.77 26.14
C THR A 248 4.74 -0.52 25.50
N CYS A 249 4.26 -0.16 24.31
CA CYS A 249 4.67 1.03 23.59
C CYS A 249 4.00 2.28 24.13
N ASP A 250 4.64 3.42 23.89
CA ASP A 250 4.16 4.74 24.27
C ASP A 250 3.13 5.25 23.24
N GLU A 251 3.37 4.98 21.94
CA GLU A 251 2.47 5.23 20.83
C GLU A 251 2.61 4.12 19.78
N MET A 252 1.58 3.90 18.97
CA MET A 252 1.62 3.02 17.81
C MET A 252 0.75 3.59 16.69
N PHE A 253 1.25 3.49 15.47
CA PHE A 253 0.51 3.87 14.27
C PHE A 253 0.90 2.98 13.09
N VAL A 254 0.05 2.98 12.07
CA VAL A 254 0.29 2.24 10.83
C VAL A 254 0.26 3.19 9.65
N CYS A 255 0.91 2.80 8.55
CA CYS A 255 0.88 3.59 7.34
C CYS A 255 0.83 2.78 6.04
N GLY A 256 0.24 3.38 5.02
CA GLY A 256 0.22 2.84 3.65
C GLY A 256 -0.65 3.73 2.76
N THR A 257 -0.54 3.62 1.43
CA THR A 257 -1.25 4.57 0.53
C THR A 257 -2.76 4.67 0.77
N ALA A 258 -3.41 3.56 1.12
CA ALA A 258 -4.85 3.54 1.38
C ALA A 258 -5.20 3.99 2.81
N ALA A 259 -4.39 3.60 3.80
CA ALA A 259 -4.57 3.87 5.23
C ALA A 259 -3.96 5.21 5.69
N GLU A 260 -3.19 5.86 4.81
CA GLU A 260 -2.40 7.05 5.06
C GLU A 260 -1.52 6.88 6.31
N VAL A 261 -1.74 7.67 7.36
CA VAL A 261 -1.17 7.47 8.69
C VAL A 261 -2.36 7.28 9.63
N SER A 262 -2.48 6.15 10.30
CA SER A 262 -3.61 5.84 11.19
C SER A 262 -3.12 5.44 12.57
N ALA A 263 -3.67 6.04 13.62
CA ALA A 263 -3.30 5.74 15.00
C ALA A 263 -3.81 4.36 15.42
N VAL A 264 -3.18 3.76 16.43
CA VAL A 264 -3.62 2.49 17.02
C VAL A 264 -3.96 2.71 18.49
N ASN A 265 -5.17 2.36 18.89
CA ASN A 265 -5.64 2.52 20.26
C ASN A 265 -5.53 1.25 21.11
N SER A 266 -5.39 0.08 20.48
CA SER A 266 -5.23 -1.18 21.21
C SER A 266 -4.71 -2.31 20.32
N VAL A 267 -4.04 -3.28 20.95
CA VAL A 267 -3.64 -4.55 20.35
C VAL A 267 -4.04 -5.70 21.27
N ASP A 268 -4.79 -6.68 20.76
CA ASP A 268 -5.31 -7.82 21.54
C ASP A 268 -5.94 -7.37 22.89
N ASP A 269 -6.79 -6.34 22.82
CA ASP A 269 -7.54 -5.69 23.92
C ASP A 269 -6.68 -5.02 25.01
N ARG A 270 -5.40 -4.78 24.74
CA ARG A 270 -4.53 -3.94 25.57
C ARG A 270 -4.48 -2.55 25.00
N SER A 271 -4.92 -1.56 25.78
CA SER A 271 -4.96 -0.17 25.35
C SER A 271 -3.56 0.41 25.17
N ILE A 272 -3.44 1.27 24.17
CA ILE A 272 -2.27 2.09 23.85
C ILE A 272 -2.73 3.56 23.89
N PRO A 273 -1.93 4.50 24.46
CA PRO A 273 -2.24 5.91 24.39
C PRO A 273 -2.51 6.37 22.94
N CYS A 274 -3.68 6.96 22.67
CA CYS A 274 -4.11 7.27 21.31
C CYS A 274 -5.03 8.52 21.25
N PRO A 275 -4.85 9.42 20.26
CA PRO A 275 -3.68 9.46 19.38
C PRO A 275 -2.50 10.01 20.18
N GLY A 276 -1.30 9.50 19.89
CA GLY A 276 -0.11 10.05 20.50
C GLY A 276 0.36 11.33 19.82
N PRO A 277 1.14 12.20 20.51
CA PRO A 277 1.63 13.44 19.93
C PRO A 277 2.49 13.24 18.68
N VAL A 278 3.41 12.27 18.69
CA VAL A 278 4.27 12.00 17.51
C VAL A 278 3.40 11.54 16.34
N THR A 279 2.47 10.61 16.60
CA THR A 279 1.52 10.12 15.61
C THR A 279 0.70 11.26 14.98
N SER A 280 0.19 12.17 15.81
CA SER A 280 -0.66 13.28 15.38
C SER A 280 0.11 14.26 14.49
N GLU A 281 1.36 14.58 14.86
CA GLU A 281 2.21 15.49 14.10
C GLU A 281 2.66 14.88 12.77
N VAL A 282 3.05 13.60 12.76
CA VAL A 282 3.37 12.87 11.54
C VAL A 282 2.17 12.83 10.59
N ALA A 283 0.96 12.53 11.10
CA ALA A 283 -0.25 12.50 10.28
C ALA A 283 -0.58 13.89 9.69
N ALA A 284 -0.43 14.96 10.48
CA ALA A 284 -0.67 16.33 10.03
C ALA A 284 0.31 16.76 8.94
N GLU A 285 1.61 16.47 9.11
CA GLU A 285 2.62 16.84 8.12
C GLU A 285 2.51 15.99 6.85
N TYR A 286 2.24 14.69 6.98
CA TYR A 286 1.92 13.82 5.83
C TYR A 286 0.76 14.39 5.01
N ALA A 287 -0.34 14.81 5.66
CA ALA A 287 -1.50 15.36 4.97
C ALA A 287 -1.19 16.65 4.19
N ARG A 288 -0.24 17.46 4.65
CA ARG A 288 0.23 18.66 3.92
C ARG A 288 1.14 18.28 2.75
N ILE A 289 2.07 17.36 2.97
CA ILE A 289 3.04 16.89 1.97
C ILE A 289 2.32 16.30 0.75
N VAL A 290 1.36 15.39 0.95
CA VAL A 290 0.66 14.72 -0.17
C VAL A 290 -0.17 15.67 -1.03
N ARG A 291 -0.45 16.88 -0.54
CA ARG A 291 -1.16 17.96 -1.25
C ARG A 291 -0.22 19.04 -1.82
N GLY A 292 1.09 18.82 -1.77
CA GLY A 292 2.09 19.77 -2.27
C GLY A 292 2.24 21.03 -1.43
N GLN A 293 1.79 21.02 -0.16
CA GLN A 293 1.77 22.23 0.70
C GLN A 293 3.08 22.43 1.48
N VAL A 294 4.11 21.64 1.19
CA VAL A 294 5.41 21.66 1.85
C VAL A 294 6.50 21.68 0.78
N ALA A 295 7.12 22.84 0.57
CA ALA A 295 8.05 23.08 -0.54
C ALA A 295 9.22 22.07 -0.62
N LYS A 296 9.70 21.60 0.54
CA LYS A 296 10.77 20.57 0.61
C LYS A 296 10.40 19.29 -0.14
N TYR A 297 9.12 18.92 -0.13
CA TYR A 297 8.61 17.64 -0.65
C TYR A 297 7.72 17.81 -1.88
N GLU A 298 7.70 19.00 -2.49
CA GLU A 298 6.89 19.28 -3.69
C GLU A 298 7.22 18.31 -4.85
N HIS A 299 8.50 17.90 -4.96
CA HIS A 299 8.96 16.93 -5.95
C HIS A 299 8.35 15.53 -5.82
N TRP A 300 7.73 15.19 -4.67
CA TRP A 300 6.96 13.96 -4.51
C TRP A 300 5.54 14.06 -5.07
N VAL A 301 5.09 15.23 -5.51
CA VAL A 301 3.73 15.42 -6.02
C VAL A 301 3.80 15.70 -7.52
N GLU A 302 3.52 14.67 -8.32
CA GLU A 302 3.52 14.80 -9.77
C GLU A 302 2.15 15.26 -10.29
N LEU A 303 2.07 16.50 -10.78
CA LEU A 303 0.82 17.07 -11.30
C LEU A 303 0.31 16.34 -12.54
N VAL A 304 -1.00 16.09 -12.55
CA VAL A 304 -1.77 15.60 -13.71
C VAL A 304 -2.17 16.80 -14.55
N ARG A 305 -1.25 17.28 -15.39
CA ARG A 305 -1.52 18.33 -16.39
C ARG A 305 -2.35 17.80 -17.54
#